data_AF-A0A095FEY1-F1
#
_entry.id   AF-A0A095FEY1-F1
#
_cell.length_a   1.000
_cell.length_b   1.000
_cell.length_c   1.000
_cell.angle_alpha   90.00
_cell.angle_beta   90.00
_cell.angle_gamma   90.00
#
_symmetry.space_group_name_H-M   'P 1'
#
loop_
_entity.id
_entity.type
_entity.pdbx_description
1 polymer ?
#
loop_
_entity_poly.entity_id
_entity_poly.type
_entity_poly.pdbx_seq_one_letter_code
_entity_poly.pdbx_strand_id
1 'polypeptide(L)' 'MTTAYERTKAVIETRKLLQLLGSSADTTTRNEIRDTALLLLRHYPLDVDLEISAAAMPGIWAAPPR' A
#
# COMPACT_ATOMS: atom_id res chain seq x y z
N MET A 1 -8.95 -14.03 0.60
CA MET A 1 -7.50 -14.31 0.80
C MET A 1 -6.77 -14.03 -0.50
N THR A 2 -5.60 -13.38 -0.46
CA THR A 2 -4.79 -13.15 -1.66
C THR A 2 -3.98 -14.39 -2.06
N THR A 3 -4.04 -14.76 -3.33
CA THR A 3 -3.31 -15.89 -3.94
C THR A 3 -1.80 -15.66 -3.95
N ALA A 4 -1.02 -16.73 -4.20
CA ALA A 4 0.43 -16.62 -4.34
C ALA A 4 0.83 -15.68 -5.50
N TYR A 5 0.07 -15.71 -6.59
CA TYR A 5 0.27 -14.81 -7.73
C TYR A 5 0.03 -13.35 -7.35
N GLU A 6 -1.07 -13.04 -6.65
CA GLU A 6 -1.40 -11.67 -6.22
C GLU A 6 -0.34 -11.09 -5.29
N ARG A 7 0.20 -11.92 -4.37
CA ARG A 7 1.31 -11.53 -3.49
C ARG A 7 2.58 -11.22 -4.29
N THR A 8 2.96 -12.08 -5.24
CA THR A 8 4.13 -11.84 -6.12
C THR A 8 3.94 -10.58 -6.96
N LYS A 9 2.75 -10.39 -7.53
CA LYS A 9 2.41 -9.19 -8.32
C LYS A 9 2.52 -7.92 -7.47
N ALA A 10 1.97 -7.93 -6.26
CA ALA A 10 2.07 -6.79 -5.35
C ALA A 10 3.52 -6.40 -5.08
N VAL A 11 4.40 -7.37 -4.77
CA VAL A 11 5.83 -7.11 -4.54
C VAL A 11 6.54 -6.54 -5.77
N ILE A 12 6.27 -7.07 -6.96
CA ILE A 12 6.89 -6.60 -8.21
C ILE A 12 6.44 -5.16 -8.53
N GLU A 13 5.15 -4.87 -8.43
CA GLU A 13 4.61 -3.54 -8.74
C GLU A 13 5.05 -2.50 -7.70
N THR A 14 5.08 -2.84 -6.40
CA THR A 14 5.64 -1.96 -5.37
C THR A 14 7.12 -1.65 -5.63
N ARG A 15 7.93 -2.63 -6.06
CA ARG A 15 9.34 -2.38 -6.42
C ARG A 15 9.47 -1.37 -7.57
N LYS A 16 8.68 -1.53 -8.64
CA LYS A 16 8.67 -0.59 -9.78
C LYS A 16 8.30 0.83 -9.33
N LEU A 17 7.28 0.95 -8.47
CA LEU A 17 6.87 2.23 -7.89
C LEU A 17 8.01 2.90 -7.12
N LEU A 18 8.72 2.15 -6.26
CA LEU A 18 9.85 2.67 -5.49
C LEU A 18 11.02 3.10 -6.40
N GLN A 19 11.27 2.38 -7.49
CA GLN A 19 12.29 2.74 -8.48
C GLN A 19 11.92 4.03 -9.23
N LEU A 20 10.64 4.21 -9.58
CA LEU A 20 10.14 5.45 -10.18
C LEU A 20 10.27 6.64 -9.23
N LEU A 21 9.98 6.44 -7.95
CA LEU A 21 10.10 7.46 -6.91
C LEU A 21 11.56 7.83 -6.59
N GLY A 22 12.47 6.86 -6.60
CA GLY A 22 13.89 7.05 -6.28
C GLY A 22 14.73 7.53 -7.47
N SER A 23 14.25 7.34 -8.70
CA SER A 23 14.83 8.02 -9.86
C SER A 23 14.45 9.50 -9.76
N SER A 24 15.37 10.40 -10.13
CA SER A 24 15.11 11.85 -10.21
C SER A 24 14.12 12.15 -11.36
N ALA A 25 12.88 11.67 -11.22
CA ALA A 25 11.83 11.82 -12.21
C ALA A 25 11.31 13.25 -12.17
N ASP A 26 11.00 13.75 -13.35
CA ASP A 26 10.38 15.06 -13.59
C ASP A 26 9.19 15.29 -12.65
N THR A 27 8.95 16.55 -12.29
CA THR A 27 7.90 16.97 -11.35
C THR A 27 6.53 16.43 -11.76
N THR A 28 6.31 16.29 -13.07
CA THR A 28 5.14 15.66 -13.69
C THR A 28 4.92 14.23 -13.20
N THR A 29 5.94 13.37 -13.25
CA THR A 29 5.87 11.97 -12.81
C THR A 29 5.58 11.86 -11.31
N ARG A 30 6.13 12.77 -10.49
CA ARG A 30 5.85 12.80 -9.05
C ARG A 30 4.38 13.12 -8.76
N ASN A 31 3.77 14.03 -9.51
CA ASN A 31 2.37 14.40 -9.36
C ASN A 31 1.44 13.25 -9.76
N GLU A 32 1.71 12.58 -10.89
CA GLU A 32 0.92 11.42 -11.33
C GLU A 32 0.96 10.27 -10.30
N ILE A 33 2.13 10.00 -9.72
CA ILE A 33 2.27 8.99 -8.66
C ILE A 33 1.48 9.41 -7.41
N ARG A 34 1.54 10.69 -7.03
CA ARG A 34 0.80 11.21 -5.88
C ARG A 34 -0.71 11.07 -6.07
N ASP A 35 -1.23 11.47 -7.21
CA ASP A 35 -2.67 11.44 -7.49
C ASP A 35 -3.18 9.99 -7.52
N THR A 36 -2.41 9.09 -8.13
CA THR A 36 -2.70 7.65 -8.12
C THR A 36 -2.70 7.09 -6.68
N ALA A 37 -1.73 7.48 -5.85
CA ALA A 37 -1.66 7.05 -4.46
C ALA A 37 -2.88 7.53 -3.66
N LEU A 38 -3.29 8.80 -3.81
CA LEU A 38 -4.49 9.34 -3.17
C LEU A 38 -5.76 8.59 -3.61
N LEU A 39 -5.85 8.24 -4.90
CA LEU A 39 -6.96 7.46 -5.44
C LEU A 39 -7.02 6.05 -4.84
N LEU A 40 -5.87 5.39 -4.61
CA LEU A 40 -5.82 4.06 -4.03
C LEU A 40 -6.10 4.09 -2.52
N LEU A 41 -5.57 5.10 -1.81
CA LEU A 41 -5.74 5.25 -0.36
C LEU A 41 -7.20 5.39 0.06
N ARG A 42 -8.07 5.93 -0.80
CA ARG A 42 -9.52 6.02 -0.52
C ARG A 42 -10.21 4.65 -0.33
N HIS A 43 -9.56 3.57 -0.77
CA HIS A 43 -10.05 2.20 -0.65
C HIS A 43 -9.27 1.39 0.38
N TYR A 44 -8.26 1.99 1.00
CA TYR A 44 -7.46 1.32 2.01
C TYR A 44 -8.06 1.54 3.40
N PRO A 45 -8.03 0.52 4.27
CA PRO A 45 -8.48 0.63 5.65
C PRO A 45 -7.67 1.71 6.39
N LEU A 46 -8.35 2.49 7.22
CA LEU A 46 -7.74 3.41 8.17
C LEU A 46 -7.10 2.64 9.32
N ASP A 47 -6.26 3.32 10.10
CA ASP A 47 -5.63 2.71 11.28
C ASP A 47 -6.66 2.13 12.26
N VAL A 48 -7.79 2.81 12.45
CA VAL A 48 -8.90 2.30 13.27
C VAL A 48 -9.51 1.01 12.71
N ASP A 49 -9.61 0.87 11.39
CA ASP A 49 -10.12 -0.35 10.76
C ASP A 49 -9.15 -1.51 10.99
N LEU A 50 -7.85 -1.23 10.97
CA LEU A 50 -6.78 -2.19 11.24
C LEU A 50 -6.71 -2.56 12.73
N GLU A 51 -6.87 -1.61 13.64
CA GLU A 51 -6.94 -1.86 15.09
C GLU A 51 -8.12 -2.78 15.44
N ILE A 52 -9.31 -2.49 14.91
CA ILE A 52 -10.50 -3.33 15.11
C ILE A 52 -10.28 -4.72 14.52
N SER A 53 -9.71 -4.81 13.31
CA SER A 53 -9.42 -6.08 12.65
C SER A 53 -8.38 -6.91 13.39
N ALA A 54 -7.35 -6.28 13.95
CA ALA A 54 -6.33 -6.93 14.77
C ALA A 54 -6.88 -7.42 16.12
N ALA A 55 -7.78 -6.65 16.74
CA ALA A 55 -8.48 -7.09 17.94
C ALA A 55 -9.41 -8.30 17.66
N ALA A 56 -10.08 -8.31 16.51
CA ALA A 56 -10.95 -9.41 16.10
C ALA A 56 -10.19 -10.66 15.63
N MET A 57 -9.02 -10.50 15.00
CA MET A 57 -8.23 -11.59 14.41
C MET A 57 -6.72 -11.43 14.69
N PRO A 58 -6.28 -11.59 15.94
CA PRO A 58 -4.90 -11.29 16.36
C PRO A 58 -3.84 -12.24 15.80
N GLY A 59 -4.23 -13.39 15.23
CA GLY A 59 -3.33 -14.30 14.51
C GLY A 59 -3.15 -13.97 13.02
N ILE A 60 -3.89 -12.99 12.50
CA ILE A 60 -3.85 -12.59 11.09
C ILE A 60 -3.37 -11.16 10.94
N TRP A 61 -3.88 -10.25 11.77
CA TRP A 61 -3.57 -8.83 11.68
C TRP A 61 -2.88 -8.33 12.95
N ALA A 62 -1.86 -7.48 12.76
CA ALA A 62 -1.22 -6.74 13.84
C ALA A 62 -1.80 -5.32 13.90
N ALA A 63 -1.86 -4.76 15.10
CA ALA A 63 -2.24 -3.36 15.27
C ALA A 63 -1.19 -2.44 14.61
N PRO A 64 -1.60 -1.30 14.02
CA PRO A 64 -0.68 -0.31 13.49
C PRO A 64 0.33 0.19 14.55
N PRO A 65 1.56 0.55 14.15
CA PRO A 65 2.50 1.22 15.04
C PRO A 65 1.96 2.62 15.42
N ARG A 66 2.21 3.04 16.66
CA ARG A 66 1.87 4.39 17.15
C ARG A 66 2.84 5.46 16.69
#